data_AF-A0A6L8KCB6-F1
#
_entry.id   AF-A0A6L8KCB6-F1
#
_cell.length_a   1.000
_cell.length_b   1.000
_cell.length_c   1.000
_cell.angle_alpha   90.00
_cell.angle_beta   90.00
_cell.angle_gamma   90.00
#
_symmetry.space_group_name_H-M   'P 1'
#
loop_
_entity.id
_entity.type
_entity.pdbx_description
1 polymer ?
#
loop_
_entity_poly.entity_id
_entity_poly.type
_entity_poly.pdbx_seq_one_letter_code
_entity_poly.pdbx_strand_id
1 'polypeptide(L)'
;MIFSAAKKIAECWISVATDGQAVLDREKVVALPYGWVFFYNAPEFIADRTKIEFSLLGNVPILIERVNGELRVLGPRHEERLRELELELPEARLRMMPELPSW
;
A
#
# COMPACT_ATOMS: atom_id res chain seq x y z
N MET A 1 -13.03 -7.02 -4.25
CA MET A 1 -13.05 -5.86 -3.35
C MET A 1 -12.91 -4.58 -4.16
N ILE A 2 -13.45 -3.46 -3.65
CA ILE A 2 -13.31 -2.12 -4.22
C ILE A 2 -12.27 -1.31 -3.45
N PHE A 3 -11.78 -0.22 -4.03
CA PHE A 3 -10.73 0.62 -3.44
C PHE A 3 -11.07 1.10 -2.02
N SER A 4 -12.31 1.54 -1.78
CA SER A 4 -12.70 2.09 -0.48
C SER A 4 -12.59 1.08 0.67
N ALA A 5 -12.79 -0.21 0.39
CA ALA A 5 -12.61 -1.27 1.37
C ALA A 5 -11.12 -1.59 1.60
N ALA A 6 -10.31 -1.65 0.53
CA ALA A 6 -8.86 -1.84 0.64
C ALA A 6 -8.19 -0.69 1.42
N LYS A 7 -8.61 0.55 1.14
CA LYS A 7 -8.17 1.75 1.87
C LYS A 7 -8.43 1.63 3.37
N LYS A 8 -9.63 1.21 3.79
CA LYS A 8 -9.95 1.02 5.22
C LYS A 8 -9.05 -0.02 5.89
N ILE A 9 -8.73 -1.11 5.20
CA ILE A 9 -7.80 -2.14 5.72
C ILE A 9 -6.41 -1.54 5.89
N ALA A 10 -5.91 -0.83 4.87
CA ALA A 10 -4.61 -0.19 4.91
C ALA A 10 -4.52 0.87 6.03
N GLU A 11 -5.50 1.76 6.14
CA GLU A 11 -5.58 2.78 7.20
C GLU A 11 -5.59 2.15 8.59
N CYS A 12 -6.37 1.08 8.80
CA CYS A 12 -6.42 0.35 10.06
C CYS A 12 -5.06 -0.27 10.40
N TRP A 13 -4.44 -0.98 9.47
CA TRP A 13 -3.13 -1.59 9.70
C TRP A 13 -2.05 -0.54 9.98
N ILE A 14 -2.01 0.55 9.21
CA ILE A 14 -1.04 1.64 9.41
C ILE A 14 -1.22 2.27 10.79
N SER A 15 -2.46 2.57 11.18
CA SER A 15 -2.75 3.15 12.49
C SER A 15 -2.28 2.23 13.62
N VAL A 16 -2.51 0.93 13.52
CA VAL A 16 -2.07 -0.04 14.55
C VAL A 16 -0.55 -0.22 14.54
N ALA A 17 0.06 -0.37 13.36
CA ALA A 17 1.48 -0.65 13.20
C ALA A 17 2.38 0.55 13.58
N THR A 18 1.83 1.76 13.56
CA THR A 18 2.57 3.00 13.84
C THR A 18 2.07 3.74 15.07
N ASP A 19 1.18 3.13 15.86
CA ASP A 19 0.54 3.78 17.03
C ASP A 19 -0.07 5.15 16.67
N GLY A 20 -0.70 5.23 15.51
CA GLY A 20 -1.33 6.45 14.98
C GLY A 20 -0.36 7.52 14.45
N GLN A 21 0.95 7.25 14.39
CA GLN A 21 1.95 8.24 13.96
C GLN A 21 2.03 8.45 12.44
N ALA A 22 1.40 7.57 11.65
CA ALA A 22 1.48 7.61 10.20
C ALA A 22 0.10 7.67 9.52
N VAL A 23 0.11 8.23 8.31
CA VAL A 23 -1.05 8.27 7.42
C VAL A 23 -0.66 7.81 6.01
N LEU A 24 -1.66 7.45 5.21
CA LEU A 24 -1.47 7.08 3.81
C LEU A 24 -0.86 8.21 2.99
N ASP A 25 0.14 7.86 2.19
CA ASP A 25 0.73 8.73 1.18
C ASP A 25 -0.06 8.60 -0.12
N ARG A 26 -1.09 9.44 -0.26
CA ARG A 26 -2.10 9.35 -1.32
C ARG A 26 -1.53 9.39 -2.73
N GLU A 27 -0.45 10.14 -2.91
CA GLU A 27 0.21 10.37 -4.20
C GLU A 27 1.03 9.17 -4.66
N LYS A 28 1.37 8.25 -3.73
CA LYS A 28 2.23 7.09 -4.02
C LYS A 28 1.47 5.78 -4.15
N VAL A 29 0.14 5.78 -3.99
CA VAL A 29 -0.65 4.53 -4.10
C VAL A 29 -0.58 3.97 -5.52
N VAL A 30 -0.19 2.70 -5.64
CA VAL A 30 -0.12 2.01 -6.93
C VAL A 30 -1.33 1.10 -7.07
N ALA A 31 -2.12 1.31 -8.14
CA ALA A 31 -3.20 0.41 -8.51
C ALA A 31 -2.67 -0.69 -9.44
N LEU A 32 -2.90 -1.95 -9.05
CA LEU A 32 -2.54 -3.14 -9.80
C LEU A 32 -3.83 -3.90 -10.17
N PRO A 33 -3.80 -4.77 -11.21
CA PRO A 33 -4.94 -5.63 -11.54
C PRO A 33 -5.52 -6.37 -10.32
N TYR A 34 -4.61 -6.85 -9.46
CA TYR A 34 -4.90 -7.76 -8.35
C TYR A 34 -4.95 -7.09 -6.98
N GLY A 35 -4.78 -5.77 -6.87
CA GLY A 35 -4.75 -5.09 -5.58
C GLY A 35 -4.21 -3.67 -5.61
N TRP A 36 -3.88 -3.15 -4.43
CA TRP A 36 -3.32 -1.82 -4.26
C TRP A 36 -2.13 -1.84 -3.33
N VAL A 37 -1.05 -1.18 -3.75
CA VAL A 37 0.12 -0.96 -2.91
C VAL A 37 -0.03 0.39 -2.23
N PHE A 38 -0.04 0.38 -0.91
CA PHE A 38 -0.15 1.57 -0.09
C PHE A 38 1.19 1.91 0.53
N PHE A 39 1.57 3.18 0.40
CA PHE A 39 2.68 3.80 1.09
C PHE A 39 2.11 4.70 2.18
N TYR A 40 2.90 4.92 3.22
CA TYR A 40 2.50 5.72 4.36
C TYR A 40 3.72 6.38 4.97
N ASN A 41 3.54 7.50 5.65
CA ASN A 41 4.60 8.15 6.42
C ASN A 41 3.96 9.10 7.45
N ALA A 42 4.76 9.80 8.26
CA ALA A 42 4.27 10.86 9.11
C ALA A 42 3.59 11.95 8.27
N PRO A 43 2.47 12.53 8.74
CA PRO A 43 1.75 13.56 8.00
C PRO A 43 2.59 14.80 7.72
N GLU A 44 3.48 15.19 8.63
CA GLU A 44 4.39 16.33 8.49
C GLU A 44 5.38 16.11 7.33
N PHE A 45 5.93 14.90 7.21
CA PHE A 45 6.84 14.55 6.12
C PHE A 45 6.11 14.45 4.78
N ILE A 46 4.87 13.93 4.77
CA ILE A 46 4.07 13.88 3.54
C ILE A 46 3.77 15.29 3.03
N ALA A 47 3.43 16.21 3.94
CA ALA A 47 3.15 17.60 3.61
C ALA A 47 4.39 18.37 3.11
N ASP A 48 5.57 18.06 3.66
CA ASP A 48 6.84 18.66 3.25
C ASP A 48 7.98 17.62 3.28
N ARG A 49 8.33 17.11 2.09
CA ARG A 49 9.35 16.07 1.89
C ARG A 49 10.77 16.55 2.23
N THR A 50 10.97 17.84 2.46
CA THR A 50 12.28 18.39 2.86
C THR A 50 12.55 18.22 4.35
N LYS A 51 11.51 18.01 5.17
CA LYS A 51 11.63 17.84 6.63
C LYS A 51 11.92 16.39 7.03
N ILE A 52 13.13 15.95 6.70
CA ILE A 52 13.59 14.57 6.87
C ILE A 52 13.47 14.09 8.33
N GLU A 53 13.53 15.01 9.31
CA GLU A 53 13.37 14.73 10.73
C GLU A 53 12.00 14.15 11.10
N PHE A 54 10.96 14.38 10.29
CA PHE A 54 9.65 13.77 10.46
C PHE A 54 9.47 12.48 9.67
N SER A 55 10.46 12.07 8.85
CA SER A 55 10.34 10.82 8.11
C SER A 55 10.34 9.64 9.07
N LEU A 56 9.30 8.80 8.98
CA LEU A 56 9.35 7.46 9.54
C LEU A 56 10.43 6.68 8.78
N LEU A 57 11.40 6.16 9.52
CA LEU A 57 12.47 5.34 8.98
C LEU A 57 12.10 3.86 9.16
N GLY A 58 12.30 3.06 8.12
CA GLY A 58 12.05 1.62 8.16
C GLY A 58 10.60 1.19 7.90
N ASN A 59 9.69 2.12 7.62
CA ASN A 59 8.38 1.79 7.08
C ASN A 59 8.52 1.20 5.67
N VAL A 60 7.62 0.29 5.31
CA VAL A 60 7.65 -0.44 4.04
C VAL A 60 6.25 -0.52 3.46
N PRO A 61 6.09 -0.52 2.13
CA PRO A 61 4.77 -0.55 1.53
C PRO A 61 4.04 -1.87 1.82
N ILE A 62 2.72 -1.78 1.84
CA ILE A 62 1.84 -2.93 1.99
C ILE A 62 0.99 -3.11 0.74
N LEU A 63 0.72 -4.36 0.38
CA LEU A 63 -0.26 -4.73 -0.63
C LEU A 63 -1.55 -5.18 0.05
N ILE A 64 -2.69 -4.64 -0.37
CA ILE A 64 -4.00 -5.21 -0.07
C ILE A 64 -4.53 -5.91 -1.32
N GLU A 65 -4.72 -7.22 -1.22
CA GLU A 65 -5.23 -8.04 -2.32
C GLU A 65 -6.71 -7.76 -2.58
N ARG A 66 -7.04 -7.60 -3.86
CA ARG A 66 -8.39 -7.27 -4.31
C ARG A 66 -9.38 -8.40 -4.13
N VAL A 67 -8.94 -9.65 -4.21
CA VAL A 67 -9.84 -10.81 -4.24
C VAL A 67 -10.33 -11.18 -2.85
N ASN A 68 -9.43 -11.25 -1.88
CA ASN A 68 -9.69 -11.76 -0.53
C ASN A 68 -9.43 -10.72 0.59
N GLY A 69 -8.84 -9.56 0.27
CA GLY A 69 -8.47 -8.56 1.29
C GLY A 69 -7.22 -8.90 2.08
N GLU A 70 -6.44 -9.90 1.65
CA GLU A 70 -5.20 -10.26 2.32
C GLU A 70 -4.21 -9.09 2.31
N LEU A 71 -3.59 -8.83 3.46
CA LEU A 71 -2.56 -7.83 3.63
C LEU A 71 -1.20 -8.49 3.54
N ARG A 72 -0.32 -7.97 2.68
CA ARG A 72 1.08 -8.40 2.58
C ARG A 72 2.01 -7.22 2.81
N VAL A 73 2.95 -7.37 3.74
CA VAL A 73 4.07 -6.43 3.90
C VAL A 73 5.11 -6.76 2.83
N LEU A 74 5.46 -5.79 1.98
CA LEU A 74 6.32 -6.03 0.82
C LEU A 74 7.82 -5.86 1.12
N GLY A 75 8.16 -5.19 2.22
CA GLY A 75 9.55 -4.91 2.58
C GLY A 75 10.21 -3.82 1.72
N PRO A 76 11.52 -3.56 1.89
CA PRO A 76 12.21 -2.48 1.18
C PRO A 76 12.40 -2.77 -0.32
N ARG A 77 12.50 -4.04 -0.72
CA ARG A 77 12.63 -4.50 -2.12
C ARG A 77 11.26 -4.83 -2.74
N HIS A 78 10.27 -3.99 -2.48
CA HIS A 78 8.87 -4.26 -2.79
C HIS A 78 8.59 -4.58 -4.27
N GLU A 79 9.30 -3.96 -5.21
CA GLU A 79 9.12 -4.25 -6.65
C GLU A 79 9.48 -5.69 -7.01
N GLU A 80 10.59 -6.19 -6.47
CA GLU A 80 10.99 -7.59 -6.66
C GLU A 80 10.03 -8.53 -5.96
N ARG A 81 9.59 -8.17 -4.76
CA ARG A 81 8.59 -8.95 -4.02
C ARG A 81 7.27 -9.04 -4.77
N LEU A 82 6.85 -7.97 -5.46
CA LEU A 82 5.68 -7.97 -6.33
C LEU A 82 5.88 -8.91 -7.53
N ARG A 83 7.04 -8.87 -8.20
CA ARG A 83 7.33 -9.79 -9.31
C ARG A 83 7.29 -11.25 -8.87
N GLU A 84 7.82 -11.58 -7.70
CA GLU A 84 7.72 -12.93 -7.14
C GLU A 84 6.25 -13.34 -6.91
N LEU A 85 5.45 -12.46 -6.31
CA LEU A 85 4.02 -12.71 -6.07
C LEU A 85 3.27 -12.92 -7.39
N GLU A 86 3.59 -12.15 -8.43
CA GLU A 86 2.97 -12.26 -9.74
C GLU A 86 3.19 -13.62 -10.41
N LEU A 87 4.30 -14.32 -10.10
CA LEU A 87 4.55 -15.68 -10.59
C LEU A 87 3.63 -16.73 -9.93
N GLU A 88 3.14 -16.45 -8.72
CA GLU A 88 2.28 -17.35 -7.94
C GLU A 88 0.78 -17.07 -8.15
N LEU A 89 0.44 -15.88 -8.68
CA LEU A 89 -0.94 -15.47 -8.87
C LEU A 89 -1.59 -16.16 -10.08
N PRO A 90 -2.87 -16.59 -9.97
CA PRO A 90 -3.63 -17.04 -11.13
C PRO A 90 -3.68 -15.97 -12.23
N GLU A 91 -3.50 -16.37 -13.48
CA GLU A 91 -3.50 -15.47 -14.63
C GLU A 91 -4.75 -14.57 -14.71
N ALA A 92 -5.90 -15.10 -14.29
CA ALA A 92 -7.15 -14.34 -14.22
C ALA A 92 -7.02 -13.07 -13.35
N ARG A 93 -6.23 -13.10 -12.27
CA ARG A 93 -6.00 -11.94 -11.38
C ARG A 93 -5.09 -10.90 -12.02
N LEU A 94 -4.08 -11.33 -12.77
CA LEU A 94 -3.15 -10.45 -13.48
C LEU A 94 -3.81 -9.68 -14.63
N ARG A 95 -4.89 -10.23 -15.21
CA ARG A 95 -5.64 -9.65 -16.32
C ARG A 95 -6.86 -8.82 -15.91
N MET A 96 -7.12 -8.66 -14.60
CA MET A 96 -8.19 -7.80 -14.12
C MET A 96 -7.92 -6.34 -14.47
N MET A 97 -8.97 -5.57 -14.76
CA MET A 97 -8.80 -4.13 -14.95
C MET A 97 -8.47 -3.46 -13.60
N PRO A 98 -7.33 -2.76 -13.48
CA PRO A 98 -7.01 -2.01 -12.27
C PRO A 98 -8.10 -0.99 -11.96
N GLU A 99 -8.51 -0.93 -10.70
CA GLU A 99 -9.42 0.11 -10.22
C GLU A 99 -8.58 1.22 -9.59
N LEU A 100 -8.70 2.43 -10.15
CA LEU A 100 -7.90 3.56 -9.72
C LEU A 100 -8.31 4.06 -8.32
N PRO A 101 -7.38 4.64 -7.54
CA PRO A 101 -7.70 5.24 -6.25
C PRO A 101 -8.79 6.31 -6.36
N SER A 102 -9.78 6.25 -5.49
CA SER A 102 -10.84 7.26 -5.34
C SER A 102 -10.83 7.79 -3.90
N TRP A 103 -10.54 9.08 -3.74
CA TRP A 103 -10.25 9.70 -2.44
C TRP A 103 -11.45 10.41 -1.83
#